data_AF-A0A920UGA5-F1
#
_entry.id   AF-A0A920UGA5-F1
#
_cell.length_a   1.000
_cell.length_b   1.000
_cell.length_c   1.000
_cell.angle_alpha   90.00
_cell.angle_beta   90.00
_cell.angle_gamma   90.00
#
_symmetry.space_group_name_H-M   'P 1'
#
loop_
_entity.id
_entity.type
_entity.pdbx_description
1 polymer ?
#
loop_
_entity_poly.entity_id
_entity_poly.type
_entity_poly.pdbx_seq_one_letter_code
_entity_poly.pdbx_strand_id
1 'polypeptide(L)'
;MAGCDTKFVATGQTGMLIEGDGFAVDSVVSDFVGGRPSARFWRPRTTRDGVEGQGSLANPRYSGVTMGLLHGCLPGRPGACYEAGRTGIVGLEPMLLPPLEQVAQAFLSAANLHHPCRFIGVAINGRLLSDEPPARKGVGAETLNCRLGTWCARASTALSARR
;
A
#
# COMPACT_ATOMS: atom_id res chain seq x y z
N MET A 1 -5.95 15.16 -10.21
CA MET A 1 -5.19 16.33 -9.73
C MET A 1 -4.03 16.54 -10.70
N ALA A 2 -4.17 17.41 -11.69
CA ALA A 2 -3.07 17.77 -12.59
C ALA A 2 -2.53 19.14 -12.16
N GLY A 3 -1.20 19.30 -12.12
CA GLY A 3 -0.54 20.61 -11.88
C GLY A 3 -0.12 20.92 -10.44
N CYS A 4 -0.07 19.95 -9.52
CA CYS A 4 0.57 20.14 -8.21
C CYS A 4 2.01 19.61 -8.24
N ASP A 5 2.94 20.34 -7.62
CA ASP A 5 4.27 19.81 -7.30
C ASP A 5 4.12 18.67 -6.28
N THR A 6 4.56 17.48 -6.66
CA THR A 6 4.50 16.23 -5.88
C THR A 6 5.65 15.33 -6.31
N LYS A 7 6.27 14.64 -5.36
CA LYS A 7 7.31 13.65 -5.62
C LYS A 7 6.84 12.24 -5.26
N PHE A 8 7.15 11.27 -6.11
CA PHE A 8 7.05 9.85 -5.76
C PHE A 8 8.35 9.38 -5.10
N VAL A 9 8.21 8.53 -4.09
CA VAL A 9 9.30 8.17 -3.19
C VAL A 9 9.42 6.68 -3.23
N ALA A 10 10.38 6.25 -4.04
CA ALA A 10 10.67 4.84 -4.20
C ALA A 10 11.27 4.26 -2.92
N THR A 11 10.69 3.15 -2.49
CA THR A 11 11.12 2.37 -1.31
C THR A 11 11.59 0.96 -1.71
N GLY A 12 11.51 0.61 -2.99
CA GLY A 12 12.03 -0.63 -3.56
C GLY A 12 12.95 -0.40 -4.75
N GLN A 13 13.72 -1.43 -5.12
CA GLN A 13 14.68 -1.38 -6.22
C GLN A 13 14.05 -0.95 -7.55
N THR A 14 12.87 -1.49 -7.89
CA THR A 14 12.15 -1.13 -9.12
C THR A 14 11.75 0.34 -9.13
N GLY A 15 11.21 0.86 -8.02
CA GLY A 15 10.86 2.27 -7.91
C GLY A 15 12.09 3.16 -8.08
N MET A 16 13.24 2.79 -7.50
CA MET A 16 14.48 3.55 -7.62
C MET A 16 14.98 3.63 -9.05
N LEU A 17 14.86 2.54 -9.82
CA LEU A 17 15.22 2.53 -11.24
C LEU A 17 14.32 3.45 -12.08
N ILE A 18 13.05 3.60 -11.68
CA ILE A 18 12.08 4.46 -12.38
C ILE A 18 12.29 5.94 -12.03
N GLU A 19 12.43 6.25 -10.74
CA GLU A 19 12.55 7.64 -10.26
C GLU A 19 13.97 8.20 -10.34
N GLY A 20 14.98 7.33 -10.46
CA GLY A 20 16.39 7.71 -10.37
C GLY A 20 16.83 8.15 -8.97
N ASP A 21 15.97 8.00 -7.96
CA ASP A 21 16.18 8.37 -6.57
C ASP A 21 15.30 7.49 -5.66
N GLY A 22 15.63 7.43 -4.36
CA GLY A 22 14.93 6.62 -3.37
C GLY A 22 15.86 5.69 -2.60
N PHE A 23 15.30 4.70 -1.92
CA PHE A 23 16.07 3.75 -1.12
C PHE A 23 15.39 2.37 -1.11
N ALA A 24 16.17 1.29 -1.05
CA ALA A 24 15.63 -0.06 -0.95
C ALA A 24 15.47 -0.42 0.54
N VAL A 25 14.23 -0.34 1.04
CA VAL A 25 13.95 -0.51 2.48
C VAL A 25 14.25 -1.92 3.01
N ASP A 26 14.13 -2.93 2.15
CA ASP A 26 14.41 -4.33 2.47
C ASP A 26 15.89 -4.59 2.79
N SER A 27 16.76 -3.68 2.35
CA SER A 27 18.21 -3.73 2.54
C SER A 27 18.67 -2.88 3.73
N VAL A 28 17.73 -2.20 4.40
CA VAL A 28 18.02 -1.37 5.59
C VAL A 28 17.98 -2.26 6.83
N VAL A 29 19.01 -2.16 7.66
CA VAL A 29 19.06 -2.85 8.96
C VAL A 29 17.88 -2.39 9.83
N SER A 30 17.21 -3.35 10.49
CA SER A 30 15.92 -3.18 11.18
C SER A 30 15.84 -1.94 12.06
N ASP A 31 16.89 -1.66 12.82
CA ASP A 31 16.96 -0.58 13.81
C ASP A 31 16.84 0.80 13.16
N PHE A 32 17.13 0.91 11.86
CA PHE A 32 17.09 2.15 11.09
C PHE A 32 15.86 2.28 10.19
N VAL A 33 15.05 1.22 10.01
CA VAL A 33 13.89 1.25 9.11
C VAL A 33 12.83 2.25 9.58
N GLY A 34 12.55 2.29 10.89
CA GLY A 34 11.65 3.27 11.51
C GLY A 34 12.28 4.66 11.67
N GLY A 35 13.61 4.75 11.58
CA GLY A 35 14.34 6.01 11.64
C GLY A 35 14.18 6.77 10.34
N ARG A 36 13.07 7.54 10.22
CA ARG A 36 12.71 8.49 9.14
C ARG A 36 13.65 8.33 7.93
N PRO A 37 13.41 7.31 7.07
CA PRO A 37 14.42 6.61 6.26
C PRO A 37 15.56 7.51 5.80
N SER A 38 16.53 7.69 6.70
CA SER A 38 17.50 8.79 6.72
C SER A 38 16.97 10.20 6.40
N ALA A 39 17.26 11.18 7.25
CA ALA A 39 17.14 12.61 6.91
C ALA A 39 18.03 13.06 5.71
N ARG A 40 18.75 12.11 5.08
CA ARG A 40 19.62 12.26 3.91
C ARG A 40 18.93 11.86 2.59
N PHE A 41 18.13 10.78 2.58
CA PHE A 41 17.37 10.31 1.40
C PHE A 41 15.93 10.83 1.40
N TRP A 42 15.36 11.13 2.56
CA TRP A 42 13.96 11.56 2.67
C TRP A 42 13.83 12.93 3.35
N ARG A 43 13.62 13.96 2.54
CA ARG A 43 13.08 15.26 2.95
C ARG A 43 11.82 15.52 2.14
N PRO A 44 10.61 15.38 2.72
CA PRO A 44 9.39 15.70 2.01
C PRO A 44 9.50 17.16 1.54
N ARG A 45 9.48 17.34 0.23
CA ARG A 45 9.53 18.67 -0.41
C ARG A 45 8.18 19.35 -0.25
N THR A 46 7.12 18.56 -0.26
CA THR A 46 5.75 19.02 -0.10
C THR A 46 4.98 18.11 0.85
N THR A 47 3.82 18.58 1.34
CA THR A 47 2.87 17.75 2.08
C THR A 47 2.09 16.77 1.20
N ARG A 48 2.42 16.70 -0.10
CA ARG A 48 1.70 15.94 -1.14
C ARG A 48 2.56 14.84 -1.78
N ASP A 49 3.75 14.57 -1.25
CA ASP A 49 4.62 13.53 -1.75
C ASP A 49 4.02 12.14 -1.46
N GLY A 50 4.11 11.23 -2.42
CA GLY A 50 3.58 9.87 -2.34
C GLY A 50 4.68 8.86 -2.06
N VAL A 51 4.53 8.06 -1.00
CA VAL A 51 5.50 7.02 -0.65
C VAL A 51 5.06 5.66 -1.16
N GLU A 52 5.98 4.95 -1.82
CA GLU A 52 5.78 3.56 -2.24
C GLU A 52 5.63 2.65 -1.00
N GLY A 53 4.54 1.90 -0.92
CA GLY A 53 4.33 0.90 0.14
C GLY A 53 5.11 -0.38 -0.13
N GLN A 54 5.63 -1.02 0.93
CA GLN A 54 6.32 -2.31 0.84
C GLN A 54 5.69 -3.34 1.79
N GLY A 55 5.46 -4.54 1.28
CA GLY A 55 4.93 -5.66 2.05
C GLY A 55 3.49 -5.47 2.51
N SER A 56 3.16 -6.13 3.63
CA SER A 56 1.88 -6.00 4.32
C SER A 56 2.06 -6.39 5.78
N LEU A 57 1.35 -5.73 6.71
CA LEU A 57 1.28 -6.13 8.11
C LEU A 57 0.73 -7.56 8.29
N ALA A 58 -0.07 -8.04 7.33
CA ALA A 58 -0.58 -9.40 7.34
C ALA A 58 0.45 -10.44 6.88
N ASN A 59 1.56 -10.04 6.25
CA ASN A 59 2.60 -10.97 5.81
C ASN A 59 3.73 -11.04 6.85
N PRO A 60 3.92 -12.18 7.56
CA PRO A 60 4.90 -12.28 8.64
C PRO A 60 6.36 -12.08 8.19
N ARG A 61 6.69 -12.32 6.90
CA ARG A 61 8.05 -12.09 6.38
C ARG A 61 8.35 -10.61 6.15
N TYR A 62 7.33 -9.81 5.86
CA TYR A 62 7.49 -8.41 5.44
C TYR A 62 6.79 -7.40 6.36
N SER A 63 6.12 -7.85 7.43
CA SER A 63 5.39 -7.00 8.35
C SER A 63 6.29 -5.98 9.04
N GLY A 64 7.52 -6.37 9.38
CA GLY A 64 8.53 -5.47 9.96
C GLY A 64 8.90 -4.31 9.03
N VAL A 65 9.01 -4.58 7.72
CA VAL A 65 9.27 -3.54 6.71
C VAL A 65 8.10 -2.57 6.61
N THR A 66 6.87 -3.09 6.53
CA THR A 66 5.67 -2.25 6.48
C THR A 66 5.54 -1.38 7.73
N MET A 67 5.81 -1.94 8.92
CA MET A 67 5.75 -1.21 10.19
C MET A 67 6.81 -0.12 10.27
N GLY A 68 8.05 -0.43 9.87
CA GLY A 68 9.13 0.55 9.85
C GLY A 68 8.84 1.70 8.89
N LEU A 69 8.35 1.42 7.67
CA LEU A 69 7.89 2.48 6.75
C LEU A 69 6.77 3.31 7.36
N LEU A 70 5.80 2.67 8.01
CA LEU A 70 4.65 3.34 8.61
C LEU A 70 5.09 4.35 9.68
N HIS A 71 5.96 3.93 10.59
CA HIS A 71 6.47 4.77 11.68
C HIS A 71 7.51 5.79 11.21
N GLY A 72 8.30 5.46 10.20
CA GLY A 72 9.29 6.40 9.63
C GLY A 72 8.67 7.48 8.75
N CYS A 73 7.59 7.18 8.03
CA CYS A 73 6.94 8.11 7.11
C CYS A 73 5.88 9.00 7.77
N LEU A 74 5.28 8.55 8.87
CA LEU A 74 4.19 9.25 9.58
C LEU A 74 3.07 9.71 8.62
N PRO A 75 2.45 8.81 7.85
CA PRO A 75 1.54 9.18 6.79
C PRO A 75 0.25 9.79 7.35
N GLY A 76 -0.13 10.98 6.89
CA GLY A 76 -1.42 11.58 7.25
C GLY A 76 -2.62 10.94 6.53
N ARG A 77 -2.40 10.40 5.33
CA ARG A 77 -3.44 9.90 4.42
C ARG A 77 -3.06 8.56 3.77
N PRO A 78 -2.94 7.48 4.54
CA PRO A 78 -2.60 6.17 3.97
C PRO A 78 -3.75 5.57 3.16
N GLY A 79 -3.39 4.81 2.12
CA GLY A 79 -4.28 3.91 1.40
C GLY A 79 -3.67 2.52 1.30
N ALA A 80 -4.44 1.53 0.84
CA ALA A 80 -3.95 0.16 0.63
C ALA A 80 -4.17 -0.32 -0.80
N CYS A 81 -3.35 -1.28 -1.22
CA CYS A 81 -3.58 -2.06 -2.43
C CYS A 81 -4.19 -3.41 -2.03
N TYR A 82 -5.24 -3.84 -2.73
CA TYR A 82 -5.92 -5.10 -2.47
C TYR A 82 -6.15 -5.87 -3.76
N GLU A 83 -5.88 -7.17 -3.75
CA GLU A 83 -6.20 -8.05 -4.87
C GLU A 83 -7.50 -8.79 -4.59
N ALA A 84 -8.53 -8.49 -5.38
CA ALA A 84 -9.83 -9.11 -5.22
C ALA A 84 -9.77 -10.60 -5.53
N GLY A 85 -10.42 -11.41 -4.70
CA GLY A 85 -10.43 -12.87 -4.83
C GLY A 85 -9.22 -13.59 -4.24
N ARG A 86 -8.21 -12.88 -3.74
CA ARG A 86 -7.06 -13.51 -3.07
C ARG A 86 -7.45 -14.03 -1.68
N THR A 87 -7.18 -15.31 -1.41
CA THR A 87 -7.53 -15.98 -0.15
C THR A 87 -6.32 -16.28 0.75
N GLY A 88 -5.12 -16.42 0.18
CA GLY A 88 -3.91 -16.80 0.89
C GLY A 88 -2.76 -15.80 0.72
N ILE A 89 -1.78 -15.90 1.61
CA ILE A 89 -0.55 -15.12 1.51
C ILE A 89 0.42 -15.85 0.57
N VAL A 90 0.78 -15.17 -0.52
CA VAL A 90 1.64 -15.71 -1.57
C VAL A 90 2.97 -16.20 -0.98
N GLY A 91 3.30 -17.48 -1.21
CA GLY A 91 4.56 -18.10 -0.80
C GLY A 91 4.62 -18.49 0.68
N LEU A 92 3.47 -18.48 1.37
CA LEU A 92 3.29 -18.88 2.76
C LEU A 92 2.07 -19.81 2.93
N GLU A 93 1.71 -20.55 1.88
CA GLU A 93 0.63 -21.52 1.91
C GLU A 93 0.87 -22.57 3.03
N PRO A 94 -0.16 -22.93 3.83
CA PRO A 94 -1.59 -22.64 3.66
C PRO A 94 -2.11 -21.38 4.39
N MET A 95 -1.26 -20.42 4.73
CA MET A 95 -1.65 -19.25 5.53
C MET A 95 -2.70 -18.38 4.79
N LEU A 96 -3.85 -18.20 5.43
CA LEU A 96 -4.95 -17.39 4.89
C LEU A 96 -4.71 -15.90 5.10
N LEU A 97 -5.23 -15.09 4.18
CA LEU A 97 -5.28 -13.65 4.35
C LEU A 97 -6.38 -13.26 5.35
N PRO A 98 -6.07 -12.40 6.33
CA PRO A 98 -7.08 -11.80 7.17
C PRO A 98 -8.06 -10.94 6.34
N PRO A 99 -9.30 -10.72 6.83
CA PRO A 99 -10.22 -9.76 6.22
C PRO A 99 -9.60 -8.38 6.07
N LEU A 100 -9.92 -7.69 4.97
CA LEU A 100 -9.34 -6.39 4.64
C LEU A 100 -9.56 -5.35 5.75
N GLU A 101 -10.73 -5.38 6.40
CA GLU A 101 -11.07 -4.50 7.52
C GLU A 101 -10.15 -4.70 8.72
N GLN A 102 -9.78 -5.96 9.01
CA GLN A 102 -8.86 -6.27 10.10
C GLN A 102 -7.46 -5.74 9.79
N VAL A 103 -6.99 -5.90 8.55
CA VAL A 103 -5.69 -5.38 8.11
C VAL A 103 -5.67 -3.85 8.15
N ALA A 104 -6.73 -3.21 7.65
CA ALA A 104 -6.86 -1.75 7.67
C ALA A 104 -6.91 -1.19 9.10
N GLN A 105 -7.64 -1.85 10.00
CA GLN A 105 -7.70 -1.45 11.40
C GLN A 105 -6.33 -1.59 12.08
N ALA A 106 -5.62 -2.71 11.89
CA ALA A 106 -4.28 -2.90 12.44
C ALA A 106 -3.30 -1.83 11.92
N PHE A 107 -3.39 -1.51 10.63
CA PHE A 107 -2.60 -0.45 10.01
C PHE A 107 -2.88 0.91 10.65
N LEU A 108 -4.15 1.30 10.75
CA LEU A 108 -4.54 2.58 11.36
C LEU A 108 -4.15 2.66 12.83
N SER A 109 -4.36 1.59 13.59
CA SER A 109 -3.96 1.53 15.00
C SER A 109 -2.45 1.75 15.15
N ALA A 110 -1.63 1.09 14.33
CA ALA A 110 -0.18 1.25 14.37
C ALA A 110 0.29 2.64 13.94
N ALA A 111 -0.32 3.22 12.91
CA ALA A 111 0.02 4.55 12.40
C ALA A 111 -0.31 5.67 13.40
N ASN A 112 -1.52 5.60 13.99
CA ASN A 112 -2.02 6.61 14.92
C ASN A 112 -1.27 6.65 16.26
N LEU A 113 -0.39 5.67 16.56
CA LEU A 113 0.50 5.74 17.71
C LEU A 113 1.46 6.94 17.65
N HIS A 114 1.85 7.36 16.45
CA HIS A 114 2.87 8.40 16.26
C HIS A 114 2.34 9.63 15.51
N HIS A 115 1.35 9.48 14.64
CA HIS A 115 0.78 10.59 13.89
C HIS A 115 -0.69 10.34 13.54
N PRO A 116 -1.60 11.29 13.82
CA PRO A 116 -3.00 11.17 13.41
C PRO A 116 -3.14 10.94 11.91
N CYS A 117 -3.79 9.85 11.51
CA CYS A 117 -3.96 9.50 10.11
C CYS A 117 -5.38 9.06 9.81
N ARG A 118 -5.83 9.35 8.58
CA ARG A 118 -7.12 8.92 8.07
C ARG A 118 -6.91 8.06 6.84
N PHE A 119 -7.45 6.84 6.86
CA PHE A 119 -7.47 5.98 5.69
C PHE A 119 -8.26 6.63 4.56
N ILE A 120 -7.66 6.77 3.38
CA ILE A 120 -8.31 7.45 2.25
C ILE A 120 -8.98 6.49 1.27
N GLY A 121 -8.53 5.24 1.20
CA GLY A 121 -9.12 4.29 0.28
C GLY A 121 -8.28 3.08 -0.07
N VAL A 122 -8.84 2.25 -0.95
CA VAL A 122 -8.23 1.02 -1.44
C VAL A 122 -8.14 1.04 -2.97
N ALA A 123 -6.94 0.75 -3.48
CA ALA A 123 -6.70 0.46 -4.89
C ALA A 123 -6.90 -1.05 -5.12
N ILE A 124 -7.91 -1.41 -5.93
CA ILE A 124 -8.27 -2.81 -6.15
C ILE A 124 -7.63 -3.32 -7.45
N ASN A 125 -6.83 -4.38 -7.34
CA ASN A 125 -6.38 -5.21 -8.44
C ASN A 125 -7.40 -6.33 -8.67
N GLY A 126 -8.10 -6.27 -9.80
CA GLY A 126 -9.14 -7.22 -10.19
C GLY A 126 -8.66 -8.38 -11.08
N ARG A 127 -7.35 -8.61 -11.25
CA ARG A 127 -6.82 -9.57 -12.24
C ARG A 127 -7.29 -11.03 -12.07
N LEU A 128 -7.79 -11.40 -10.90
CA LEU A 128 -8.33 -12.73 -10.62
C LEU A 128 -9.84 -12.83 -10.85
N LEU A 129 -10.50 -11.70 -11.10
CA LEU A 129 -11.92 -11.66 -11.42
C LEU A 129 -12.09 -11.84 -12.93
N SER A 130 -13.13 -12.55 -13.34
CA SER A 130 -13.54 -12.58 -14.74
C SER A 130 -14.09 -11.22 -15.17
N ASP A 131 -14.03 -10.94 -16.48
CA ASP A 131 -14.60 -9.73 -17.08
C ASP A 131 -16.14 -9.75 -17.12
N GLU A 132 -16.77 -10.84 -16.68
CA GLU A 132 -18.21 -10.87 -16.52
C GLU A 132 -18.65 -9.90 -15.40
N PRO A 133 -19.70 -9.10 -15.64
CA PRO A 133 -20.24 -8.25 -14.59
C PRO A 133 -20.64 -9.14 -13.41
N PRO A 134 -20.08 -8.91 -12.20
CA PRO A 134 -20.30 -9.81 -11.08
C PRO A 134 -21.80 -9.93 -10.82
N ALA A 135 -22.30 -11.16 -10.76
CA ALA A 135 -23.68 -11.48 -10.42
C ALA A 135 -23.97 -11.12 -8.96
N ARG A 136 -24.05 -9.83 -8.62
CA ARG A 136 -24.49 -9.21 -7.35
C ARG A 136 -24.00 -9.83 -6.02
N LYS A 137 -23.03 -10.74 -6.04
CA LYS A 137 -22.49 -11.41 -4.85
C LYS A 137 -20.97 -11.35 -4.88
N GLY A 138 -20.44 -10.39 -4.12
CA GLY A 138 -19.07 -10.39 -3.64
C GLY A 138 -18.05 -9.70 -4.54
N VAL A 139 -17.66 -8.50 -4.13
CA VAL A 139 -16.42 -7.81 -4.56
C VAL A 139 -16.44 -7.25 -6.00
N GLY A 140 -17.53 -6.59 -6.37
CA GLY A 140 -17.48 -5.58 -7.44
C GLY A 140 -16.86 -4.29 -6.90
N ALA A 141 -16.11 -3.55 -7.74
CA ALA A 141 -15.56 -2.23 -7.39
C ALA A 141 -16.64 -1.22 -6.91
N GLU A 142 -17.92 -1.48 -7.19
CA GLU A 142 -19.08 -0.73 -6.69
C GLU A 142 -19.56 -1.15 -5.29
N THR A 143 -19.21 -2.35 -4.79
CA THR A 143 -19.66 -2.86 -3.47
C THR A 143 -18.63 -2.67 -2.36
N LEU A 144 -17.42 -2.22 -2.69
CA LEU A 144 -16.46 -1.70 -1.73
C LEU A 144 -16.64 -0.19 -1.50
N ASN A 145 -17.88 0.29 -1.49
CA ASN A 145 -18.23 1.41 -0.61
C ASN A 145 -18.11 0.87 0.82
N CYS A 146 -16.86 0.75 1.24
CA CYS A 146 -16.40 -0.19 2.24
C CYS A 146 -17.08 0.14 3.56
N ARG A 147 -17.35 -0.85 4.41
CA ARG A 147 -17.82 -0.65 5.80
C ARG A 147 -16.91 0.28 6.63
N LEU A 148 -15.76 0.67 6.08
CA LEU A 148 -14.79 1.64 6.57
C LEU A 148 -15.07 3.11 6.15
N GLY A 149 -16.10 3.39 5.35
CA GLY A 149 -16.47 4.75 4.91
C GLY A 149 -15.44 5.42 4.00
N THR A 150 -14.76 4.64 3.14
CA THR A 150 -13.62 5.11 2.32
C THR A 150 -13.80 4.83 0.84
N TRP A 151 -13.07 5.60 0.01
CA TRP A 151 -13.12 5.51 -1.45
C TRP A 151 -12.44 4.23 -1.95
N CYS A 152 -13.03 3.55 -2.93
CA CYS A 152 -12.37 2.46 -3.63
C CYS A 152 -12.26 2.78 -5.11
N ALA A 153 -11.07 2.56 -5.66
CA ALA A 153 -10.79 2.74 -7.08
C ALA A 153 -10.23 1.44 -7.66
N ARG A 154 -10.71 1.03 -8.84
CA ARG A 154 -10.10 -0.06 -9.60
C ARG A 154 -8.79 0.47 -10.19
N ALA A 155 -7.66 -0.13 -9.82
CA ALA A 155 -6.42 0.12 -10.53
C ALA A 155 -6.55 -0.58 -11.90
N SER A 156 -6.61 0.19 -12.99
CA SER A 156 -6.70 -0.38 -14.34
C SER A 156 -5.46 -1.23 -14.62
N THR A 157 -5.67 -2.48 -15.03
CA THR A 157 -4.67 -3.32 -15.70
C THR A 157 -4.36 -2.72 -17.07
N ALA A 158 -3.67 -1.58 -17.10
CA ALA A 158 -3.11 -1.01 -18.32
C ALA A 158 -1.77 -1.70 -18.64
N LEU A 159 -1.85 -3.00 -18.94
CA LEU A 159 -0.79 -3.76 -19.62
C LEU A 159 -1.52 -4.80 -20.49
N SER A 160 -2.36 -4.31 -21.42
CA SER A 160 -2.68 -5.14 -22.59
C SER A 160 -1.37 -5.29 -23.37
N ALA A 161 -0.91 -6.53 -23.47
CA ALA A 161 0.23 -6.93 -24.27
C ALA A 161 0.22 -6.23 -25.65
N ARG A 162 1.10 -5.25 -25.83
CA ARG A 162 1.61 -4.94 -27.17
C ARG A 162 2.75 -5.92 -27.41
N ARG A 163 2.42 -6.97 -28.15
CA ARG A 163 3.40 -7.68 -28.98
C ARG A 163 3.94 -6.71 -30.04
#